data_AF-A0AAN1BM12-F1
#
_entry.id   AF-A0AAN1BM12-F1
#
_cell.length_a   1.000
_cell.length_b   1.000
_cell.length_c   1.000
_cell.angle_alpha   90.00
_cell.angle_beta   90.00
_cell.angle_gamma   90.00
#
_symmetry.space_group_name_H-M   'P 1'
#
loop_
_entity.id
_entity.type
_entity.pdbx_description
1 polymer ?
#
loop_
_entity_poly.entity_id
_entity_poly.type
_entity_poly.pdbx_seq_one_letter_code
_entity_poly.pdbx_strand_id
1 'polypeptide(L)'
;MSCPPHATAAETQSGGYEIGLCHVDLQDRSSNPNLPGGWSLIDRNDNIPVLCLYGSLATVSLATLYPKLASLRSVDIVVKTTGGPVDVWLPLGETLVGKLRQLVIDEACFSSCANYLVPLATQVIAGRNTLIVWHGGPITGSSDILKGTDVATAIHYDDLARRTERLYELARVDSAILAVSTAIPSKSKFKAIFGDAAKSLSGYAFSPTRLTQCFRFKNLKYMWHAGGDEAVARLGMERSSSLALLENPSPERDGSIDCLNR
;
A
#
# COMPACT_ATOMS: atom_id res chain seq x y z
N MET A 1 20.55 -12.25 -17.49
CA MET A 1 19.23 -12.94 -17.46
C MET A 1 18.20 -11.90 -17.82
N SER A 2 17.46 -12.10 -18.91
CA SER A 2 16.44 -11.19 -19.42
C SER A 2 15.23 -11.16 -18.49
N CYS A 3 14.89 -10.00 -17.93
CA CYS A 3 13.60 -9.78 -17.26
C CYS A 3 12.47 -10.19 -18.22
N PRO A 4 11.46 -10.95 -17.78
CA PRO A 4 10.32 -11.22 -18.62
C PRO A 4 9.59 -9.89 -18.89
N PRO A 5 9.29 -9.56 -20.15
CA PRO A 5 8.67 -8.30 -20.48
C PRO A 5 7.14 -8.46 -20.48
N HIS A 6 6.49 -7.41 -19.95
CA HIS A 6 5.09 -7.03 -20.14
C HIS A 6 3.98 -7.80 -19.40
N ALA A 7 3.28 -7.05 -18.57
CA ALA A 7 1.84 -7.18 -18.42
C ALA A 7 1.17 -7.11 -19.83
N THR A 8 0.41 -8.13 -20.19
CA THR A 8 -0.43 -8.29 -21.37
C THR A 8 -1.44 -7.14 -21.54
N ALA A 9 -1.97 -6.97 -22.76
CA ALA A 9 -3.04 -6.01 -23.04
C ALA A 9 -4.30 -6.22 -22.16
N ALA A 10 -4.53 -7.44 -21.65
CA ALA A 10 -5.59 -7.75 -20.70
C ALA A 10 -5.35 -7.18 -19.29
N GLU A 11 -4.09 -7.02 -18.87
CA GLU A 11 -3.71 -6.35 -17.62
C GLU A 11 -3.87 -4.83 -17.68
N THR A 12 -3.95 -4.25 -18.88
CA THR A 12 -4.19 -2.79 -19.06
C THR A 12 -5.68 -2.43 -19.04
N GLN A 13 -6.57 -3.39 -19.32
CA GLN A 13 -8.03 -3.19 -19.24
C GLN A 13 -8.61 -3.40 -17.83
N SER A 14 -7.90 -4.14 -16.97
CA SER A 14 -8.36 -4.39 -15.60
C SER A 14 -8.16 -3.13 -14.76
N GLY A 15 -9.24 -2.47 -14.33
CA GLY A 15 -9.22 -1.29 -13.45
C GLY A 15 -9.34 0.07 -14.13
N GLY A 16 -9.13 0.17 -15.45
CA GLY A 16 -9.18 1.47 -16.15
C GLY A 16 -10.56 2.14 -16.12
N TYR A 17 -11.63 1.34 -16.15
CA TYR A 17 -13.00 1.83 -15.99
C TYR A 17 -13.22 2.42 -14.59
N GLU A 18 -12.82 1.70 -13.54
CA GLU A 18 -12.95 2.15 -12.16
C GLU A 18 -12.13 3.42 -11.89
N ILE A 19 -10.90 3.50 -12.43
CA ILE A 19 -10.08 4.72 -12.36
C ILE A 19 -10.80 5.89 -13.02
N GLY A 20 -11.37 5.69 -14.21
CA GLY A 20 -12.13 6.71 -14.93
C GLY A 20 -13.32 7.25 -14.11
N LEU A 21 -14.06 6.37 -13.42
CA LEU A 21 -15.14 6.79 -12.52
C LEU A 21 -14.61 7.69 -11.39
N CYS A 22 -13.52 7.31 -10.75
CA CYS A 22 -12.95 8.06 -9.64
C CYS A 22 -12.30 9.39 -10.07
N HIS A 23 -11.75 9.46 -11.28
CA HIS A 23 -11.19 10.70 -11.83
C HIS A 23 -12.26 11.75 -12.10
N VAL A 24 -13.47 11.33 -12.49
CA VAL A 24 -14.60 12.26 -12.67
C VAL A 24 -15.04 12.85 -11.33
N ASP A 25 -15.11 12.03 -10.29
CA ASP A 25 -15.68 12.46 -9.00
C ASP A 25 -14.66 13.18 -8.08
N LEU A 26 -13.39 12.80 -8.17
CA LEU A 26 -12.30 13.34 -7.34
C LEU A 26 -11.21 14.04 -8.16
N GLN A 27 -11.57 14.67 -9.28
CA GLN A 27 -10.64 15.22 -10.28
C GLN A 27 -9.52 16.08 -9.66
N ASP A 28 -9.87 17.06 -8.81
CA ASP A 28 -8.91 17.97 -8.18
C ASP A 28 -7.91 17.24 -7.25
N ARG A 29 -8.35 16.14 -6.64
CA ARG A 29 -7.62 15.36 -5.63
C ARG A 29 -6.82 14.21 -6.23
N SER A 30 -7.12 13.82 -7.47
CA SER A 30 -6.44 12.75 -8.22
C SER A 30 -5.02 13.11 -8.65
N SER A 31 -4.68 14.39 -8.65
CA SER A 31 -3.42 14.90 -9.22
C SER A 31 -2.20 14.65 -8.32
N ASN A 32 -2.35 14.71 -7.00
CA ASN A 32 -1.24 14.58 -6.05
C ASN A 32 -1.62 13.76 -4.82
N PRO A 33 -1.04 12.56 -4.63
CA PRO A 33 -1.39 11.65 -3.53
C PRO A 33 -1.01 12.17 -2.13
N ASN A 34 -0.24 13.25 -2.02
CA ASN A 34 0.18 13.85 -0.75
C ASN A 34 -0.73 15.00 -0.27
N LEU A 35 -1.52 15.59 -1.16
CA LEU A 35 -2.39 16.71 -0.80
C LEU A 35 -3.61 16.23 0.01
N PRO A 36 -4.29 17.12 0.75
CA PRO A 36 -5.55 16.77 1.40
C PRO A 36 -6.51 16.08 0.43
N GLY A 37 -6.95 14.90 0.84
CA GLY A 37 -7.66 13.96 0.00
C GLY A 37 -9.16 13.99 0.16
N GLY A 38 -9.79 12.90 -0.23
CA GLY A 38 -11.20 12.66 -0.02
C GLY A 38 -11.63 11.28 -0.49
N TRP A 39 -12.91 11.01 -0.27
CA TRP A 39 -13.52 9.75 -0.67
C TRP A 39 -14.84 9.98 -1.39
N SER A 40 -15.22 9.01 -2.21
CA SER A 40 -16.54 8.94 -2.82
C SER A 40 -16.97 7.50 -2.98
N LEU A 41 -18.27 7.23 -2.82
CA LEU A 41 -18.84 5.91 -3.00
C LEU A 41 -19.82 5.96 -4.17
N ILE A 42 -19.44 5.33 -5.27
CA ILE A 42 -20.16 5.36 -6.54
C ILE A 42 -20.90 4.03 -6.71
N ASP A 43 -22.23 4.10 -6.84
CA ASP A 43 -23.04 2.93 -7.14
C ASP A 43 -22.85 2.49 -8.60
N ARG A 44 -22.88 1.17 -8.82
CA ARG A 44 -22.72 0.55 -10.14
C ARG A 44 -23.91 -0.32 -10.50
N ASN A 45 -24.09 -0.54 -11.80
CA ASN A 45 -25.17 -1.37 -12.35
C ASN A 45 -25.09 -2.85 -11.92
N ASP A 46 -23.91 -3.33 -11.51
CA ASP A 46 -23.71 -4.68 -10.98
C ASP A 46 -23.92 -4.77 -9.45
N ASN A 47 -24.41 -3.69 -8.81
CA ASN A 47 -24.65 -3.57 -7.38
C ASN A 47 -23.42 -3.79 -6.49
N ILE A 48 -22.21 -3.70 -7.06
CA ILE A 48 -20.97 -3.66 -6.30
C ILE A 48 -20.46 -2.22 -6.39
N PRO A 49 -20.60 -1.39 -5.34
CA PRO A 49 -20.16 -0.02 -5.40
C PRO A 49 -18.63 0.08 -5.45
N VAL A 50 -18.14 1.19 -6.01
CA VAL A 50 -16.73 1.56 -6.03
C VAL A 50 -16.48 2.68 -5.02
N LEU A 51 -15.60 2.43 -4.06
CA LEU A 51 -15.08 3.45 -3.15
C LEU A 51 -13.79 4.04 -3.73
N CYS A 52 -13.83 5.31 -4.09
CA CYS A 52 -12.67 6.09 -4.50
C CYS A 52 -11.99 6.71 -3.28
N LEU A 53 -10.67 6.57 -3.14
CA LEU A 53 -9.87 7.12 -2.04
C LEU A 53 -8.60 7.80 -2.56
N TYR A 54 -8.64 9.13 -2.74
CA TYR A 54 -7.51 9.89 -3.28
C TYR A 54 -6.94 10.89 -2.28
N GLY A 55 -5.62 11.08 -2.33
CA GLY A 55 -4.89 12.01 -1.47
C GLY A 55 -4.73 11.50 -0.03
N SER A 56 -4.33 12.41 0.86
CA SER A 56 -4.19 12.14 2.29
C SER A 56 -5.55 12.12 2.99
N LEU A 57 -5.84 11.05 3.72
CA LEU A 57 -7.08 10.95 4.50
C LEU A 57 -6.96 11.56 5.91
N ALA A 58 -5.81 12.13 6.27
CA ALA A 58 -5.54 12.61 7.63
C ALA A 58 -6.56 13.65 8.13
N THR A 59 -7.05 14.52 7.25
CA THR A 59 -8.03 15.57 7.58
C THR A 59 -9.43 15.25 7.04
N VAL A 60 -9.65 14.04 6.54
CA VAL A 60 -10.89 13.65 5.88
C VAL A 60 -11.79 12.94 6.88
N SER A 61 -13.02 13.44 7.06
CA SER A 61 -13.99 12.75 7.90
C SER A 61 -14.51 11.49 7.20
N LEU A 62 -14.34 10.34 7.86
CA LEU A 62 -14.87 9.04 7.43
C LEU A 62 -16.13 8.62 8.21
N ALA A 63 -16.62 9.46 9.12
CA ALA A 63 -17.71 9.10 10.04
C ALA A 63 -18.99 8.66 9.30
N THR A 64 -19.31 9.30 8.17
CA THR A 64 -20.48 8.95 7.35
C THR A 64 -20.21 7.82 6.35
N LEU A 65 -18.94 7.47 6.12
CA LEU A 65 -18.55 6.36 5.25
C LEU A 65 -18.70 5.01 5.97
N TYR A 66 -18.30 4.91 7.25
CA TYR A 66 -18.31 3.64 7.97
C TYR A 66 -19.68 2.95 8.00
N PRO A 67 -20.81 3.63 8.30
CA PRO A 67 -22.12 2.99 8.28
C PRO A 67 -22.51 2.47 6.89
N LYS A 68 -22.11 3.18 5.83
CA LYS A 68 -22.33 2.73 4.45
C LYS A 68 -21.52 1.47 4.17
N LEU A 69 -20.22 1.47 4.47
CA LEU A 69 -19.39 0.27 4.26
C LEU A 69 -19.84 -0.92 5.13
N ALA A 70 -20.34 -0.65 6.33
CA ALA A 70 -20.86 -1.68 7.22
C ALA A 70 -22.05 -2.44 6.61
N SER A 71 -22.94 -1.76 5.88
CA SER A 71 -24.12 -2.37 5.25
C SER A 71 -23.82 -3.09 3.93
N LEU A 72 -22.67 -2.83 3.31
CA LEU A 72 -22.27 -3.49 2.06
C LEU A 72 -21.83 -4.93 2.29
N ARG A 73 -22.23 -5.81 1.37
CA ARG A 73 -21.71 -7.18 1.28
C ARG A 73 -20.37 -7.24 0.57
N SER A 74 -20.16 -6.39 -0.42
CA SER A 74 -18.93 -6.33 -1.22
C SER A 74 -18.70 -4.92 -1.73
N VAL A 75 -17.43 -4.57 -1.94
CA VAL A 75 -17.01 -3.25 -2.45
C VAL A 75 -15.72 -3.40 -3.24
N ASP A 76 -15.57 -2.60 -4.28
CA ASP A 76 -14.29 -2.38 -4.95
C ASP A 76 -13.71 -1.04 -4.51
N ILE A 77 -12.38 -0.94 -4.43
CA ILE A 77 -11.70 0.30 -4.06
C ILE A 77 -10.76 0.72 -5.18
N VAL A 78 -10.79 2.00 -5.52
CA VAL A 78 -9.72 2.66 -6.28
C VAL A 78 -8.99 3.60 -5.35
N VAL A 79 -7.67 3.53 -5.32
CA VAL A 79 -6.86 4.32 -4.38
C VAL A 79 -5.65 4.95 -5.04
N LYS A 80 -5.35 6.17 -4.61
CA LYS A 80 -4.14 6.94 -4.95
C LYS A 80 -3.71 7.77 -3.76
N THR A 81 -2.76 7.29 -2.97
CA THR A 81 -2.40 7.92 -1.69
C THR A 81 -1.00 7.52 -1.23
N THR A 82 -0.36 8.40 -0.46
CA THR A 82 0.87 8.08 0.28
C THR A 82 0.60 7.52 1.69
N GLY A 83 -0.66 7.27 2.03
CA GLY A 83 -1.08 6.64 3.28
C GLY A 83 -1.50 7.65 4.33
N GLY A 84 -0.96 7.54 5.54
CA GLY A 84 -1.28 8.47 6.64
C GLY A 84 -1.60 7.77 7.97
N PRO A 85 -2.34 8.44 8.85
CA PRO A 85 -2.49 8.02 10.25
C PRO A 85 -3.13 6.64 10.41
N VAL A 86 -2.48 5.77 11.20
CA VAL A 86 -2.94 4.38 11.41
C VAL A 86 -4.34 4.32 12.02
N ASP A 87 -4.69 5.26 12.89
CA ASP A 87 -6.00 5.40 13.52
C ASP A 87 -7.13 5.74 12.53
N VAL A 88 -6.80 6.21 11.32
CA VAL A 88 -7.77 6.37 10.21
C VAL A 88 -7.86 5.09 9.38
N TRP A 89 -6.71 4.52 9.02
CA TRP A 89 -6.65 3.43 8.04
C TRP A 89 -6.98 2.05 8.62
N LEU A 90 -6.62 1.79 9.88
CA LEU A 90 -6.87 0.50 10.52
C LEU A 90 -8.37 0.24 10.71
N PRO A 91 -9.19 1.17 11.25
CA PRO A 91 -10.65 0.98 11.31
C PRO A 91 -11.31 0.81 9.93
N LEU A 92 -10.79 1.50 8.91
CA LEU A 92 -11.22 1.30 7.52
C LEU A 92 -10.94 -0.13 7.06
N GLY A 93 -9.72 -0.63 7.26
CA GLY A 93 -9.37 -2.03 6.97
C GLY A 93 -10.25 -3.03 7.71
N GLU A 94 -10.46 -2.84 9.02
CA GLU A 94 -11.33 -3.70 9.84
C GLU A 94 -12.76 -3.76 9.30
N THR A 95 -13.30 -2.64 8.82
CA THR A 95 -14.65 -2.58 8.23
C THR A 95 -14.75 -3.34 6.89
N LEU A 96 -13.63 -3.51 6.19
CA LEU A 96 -13.53 -4.10 4.85
C LEU A 96 -13.21 -5.60 4.85
N VAL A 97 -12.93 -6.20 6.01
CA VAL A 97 -12.63 -7.64 6.13
C VAL A 97 -13.75 -8.47 5.49
N GLY A 98 -13.38 -9.30 4.50
CA GLY A 98 -14.31 -10.16 3.78
C GLY A 98 -15.23 -9.45 2.77
N LYS A 99 -15.07 -8.13 2.59
CA LYS A 99 -15.89 -7.31 1.66
C LYS A 99 -15.11 -6.76 0.48
N LEU A 100 -13.81 -6.49 0.65
CA LEU A 100 -12.97 -5.90 -0.39
C LEU A 100 -12.69 -6.92 -1.51
N ARG A 101 -13.40 -6.77 -2.63
CA ARG A 101 -13.29 -7.68 -3.77
C ARG A 101 -12.08 -7.29 -4.63
N GLN A 102 -12.07 -6.06 -5.14
CA GLN A 102 -10.94 -5.55 -5.93
C GLN A 102 -10.35 -4.30 -5.30
N LEU A 103 -9.03 -4.23 -5.31
CA LEU A 103 -8.26 -3.04 -5.00
C LEU A 103 -7.50 -2.62 -6.24
N VAL A 104 -7.92 -1.52 -6.86
CA VAL A 104 -7.28 -0.90 -8.01
C VAL A 104 -6.38 0.22 -7.52
N ILE A 105 -5.08 0.10 -7.79
CA ILE A 105 -4.10 1.12 -7.41
C ILE A 105 -3.85 2.05 -8.59
N ASP A 106 -4.33 3.27 -8.45
CA ASP A 106 -4.03 4.37 -9.37
C ASP A 106 -2.72 5.03 -8.96
N GLU A 107 -1.63 4.60 -9.60
CA GLU A 107 -0.23 5.05 -9.43
C GLU A 107 0.44 4.86 -8.07
N ALA A 108 -0.24 5.05 -6.93
CA ALA A 108 0.41 5.10 -5.61
C ALA A 108 -0.46 4.51 -4.48
N CYS A 109 0.10 3.59 -3.71
CA CYS A 109 -0.47 3.10 -2.46
C CYS A 109 0.64 2.82 -1.45
N PHE A 110 0.94 3.80 -0.61
CA PHE A 110 2.08 3.71 0.30
C PHE A 110 1.61 3.53 1.74
N SER A 111 2.52 3.06 2.60
CA SER A 111 2.35 3.06 4.04
C SER A 111 1.06 2.35 4.47
N SER A 112 0.21 3.03 5.24
CA SER A 112 -1.10 2.58 5.66
C SER A 112 -2.00 2.06 4.53
N CYS A 113 -1.94 2.62 3.31
CA CYS A 113 -2.67 2.03 2.19
C CYS A 113 -2.18 0.61 1.87
N ALA A 114 -0.85 0.45 1.77
CA ALA A 114 -0.21 -0.83 1.52
C ALA A 114 -0.45 -1.82 2.69
N ASN A 115 -0.48 -1.32 3.93
CA ASN A 115 -0.65 -2.13 5.11
C ASN A 115 -2.08 -2.63 5.32
N TYR A 116 -3.09 -1.82 5.00
CA TYR A 116 -4.47 -2.06 5.44
C TYR A 116 -5.46 -2.36 4.31
N LEU A 117 -5.13 -2.08 3.04
CA LEU A 117 -5.98 -2.46 1.90
C LEU A 117 -5.42 -3.66 1.12
N VAL A 118 -4.11 -3.66 0.84
CA VAL A 118 -3.49 -4.70 0.00
C VAL A 118 -3.65 -6.11 0.56
N PRO A 119 -3.50 -6.38 1.87
CA PRO A 119 -3.71 -7.73 2.41
C PRO A 119 -5.18 -8.18 2.34
N LEU A 120 -6.13 -7.24 2.44
CA LEU A 120 -7.55 -7.56 2.57
C LEU A 120 -8.25 -7.81 1.23
N ALA A 121 -7.71 -7.26 0.14
CA ALA A 121 -8.35 -7.37 -1.16
C ALA A 121 -8.33 -8.81 -1.66
N THR A 122 -9.45 -9.27 -2.22
CA THR A 122 -9.47 -10.57 -2.92
C THR A 122 -8.57 -10.54 -4.15
N GLN A 123 -8.48 -9.39 -4.81
CA GLN A 123 -7.63 -9.15 -5.97
C GLN A 123 -7.03 -7.74 -5.91
N VAL A 124 -5.72 -7.65 -6.15
CA VAL A 124 -5.00 -6.39 -6.34
C VAL A 124 -4.74 -6.20 -7.82
N ILE A 125 -5.07 -5.02 -8.32
CA ILE A 125 -4.87 -4.59 -9.69
C ILE A 125 -3.97 -3.36 -9.63
N ALA A 126 -2.74 -3.50 -10.13
CA ALA A 126 -1.78 -2.42 -10.18
C ALA A 126 -1.10 -2.43 -11.56
N GLY A 127 -1.39 -1.40 -12.35
CA GLY A 127 -0.88 -1.24 -13.70
C GLY A 127 0.60 -0.87 -13.77
N ARG A 128 1.09 -0.70 -15.00
CA ARG A 128 2.45 -0.24 -15.25
C ARG A 128 2.69 1.11 -14.57
N ASN A 129 3.90 1.29 -14.02
CA ASN A 129 4.36 2.49 -13.32
C ASN A 129 3.63 2.79 -12.00
N THR A 130 2.88 1.84 -11.46
CA THR A 130 2.31 1.94 -10.10
C THR A 130 3.36 1.57 -9.05
N LEU A 131 3.34 2.29 -7.92
CA LEU A 131 4.16 2.04 -6.74
C LEU A 131 3.28 1.64 -5.54
N ILE A 132 3.52 0.44 -5.01
CA ILE A 132 2.99 0.00 -3.72
C ILE A 132 4.17 -0.11 -2.76
N VAL A 133 4.15 0.66 -1.67
CA VAL A 133 5.34 0.86 -0.83
C VAL A 133 5.02 0.57 0.63
N TRP A 134 5.76 -0.35 1.24
CA TRP A 134 5.76 -0.63 2.68
C TRP A 134 6.98 0.05 3.32
N HIS A 135 6.82 0.58 4.52
CA HIS A 135 7.95 1.18 5.26
C HIS A 135 7.82 1.00 6.78
N GLY A 136 7.19 -0.09 7.20
CA GLY A 136 6.86 -0.36 8.58
C GLY A 136 5.37 -0.37 8.88
N GLY A 137 5.06 -0.69 10.13
CA GLY A 137 3.73 -0.56 10.73
C GLY A 137 3.80 -0.89 12.22
N PRO A 138 2.67 -0.81 12.94
CA PRO A 138 2.61 -1.19 14.33
C PRO A 138 3.03 -2.65 14.54
N ILE A 139 4.03 -2.88 15.41
CA ILE A 139 4.54 -4.20 15.79
C ILE A 139 4.51 -4.33 17.32
N THR A 140 4.14 -5.52 17.82
CA THR A 140 4.07 -5.74 19.27
C THR A 140 5.46 -5.65 19.89
N GLY A 141 5.54 -5.12 21.12
CA GLY A 141 6.82 -4.97 21.83
C GLY A 141 7.54 -3.65 21.57
N SER A 142 6.89 -2.71 20.86
CA SER A 142 7.27 -1.30 20.89
C SER A 142 6.57 -0.59 22.05
N SER A 143 7.34 0.12 22.87
CA SER A 143 6.83 0.97 23.96
C SER A 143 6.37 2.35 23.49
N ASP A 144 6.28 2.58 22.19
CA ASP A 144 5.93 3.89 21.64
C ASP A 144 4.48 4.26 21.96
N ILE A 145 4.24 5.56 22.09
CA ILE A 145 2.90 6.13 22.23
C ILE A 145 2.70 7.05 21.04
N LEU A 146 1.65 6.84 20.27
CA LEU A 146 1.25 7.83 19.26
C LEU A 146 0.69 9.04 19.99
N LYS A 147 1.50 10.09 20.06
CA LYS A 147 1.07 11.42 20.50
C LYS A 147 0.82 12.26 19.25
N GLY A 148 -0.46 12.48 18.93
CA GLY A 148 -0.90 13.43 17.90
C GLY A 148 -1.77 14.51 18.53
N THR A 149 -1.76 15.71 17.95
CA THR A 149 -2.55 16.88 18.39
C THR A 149 -4.06 16.65 18.37
N ASP A 150 -4.55 15.62 17.68
CA ASP A 150 -5.98 15.33 17.48
C ASP A 150 -6.45 14.03 18.15
N VAL A 151 -5.59 13.36 18.93
CA VAL A 151 -5.95 12.11 19.61
C VAL A 151 -6.30 12.41 21.07
N ALA A 152 -7.59 12.54 21.38
CA ALA A 152 -8.09 12.87 22.72
C ALA A 152 -7.67 11.87 23.82
N THR A 153 -7.18 10.69 23.44
CA THR A 153 -6.63 9.66 24.32
C THR A 153 -5.35 9.11 23.71
N ALA A 154 -4.30 8.95 24.52
CA ALA A 154 -3.06 8.33 24.05
C ALA A 154 -3.38 6.93 23.50
N ILE A 155 -3.16 6.70 22.20
CA ILE A 155 -3.29 5.36 21.63
C ILE A 155 -1.98 4.62 21.87
N HIS A 156 -2.07 3.53 22.62
CA HIS A 156 -0.93 2.63 22.85
C HIS A 156 -0.59 1.89 21.56
N TYR A 157 0.68 1.96 21.13
CA TYR A 157 1.12 1.36 19.87
C TYR A 157 0.93 -0.16 19.86
N ASP A 158 1.07 -0.82 21.02
CA ASP A 158 0.78 -2.24 21.19
C ASP A 158 -0.67 -2.62 20.86
N ASP A 159 -1.65 -1.72 21.08
CA ASP A 159 -3.04 -2.01 20.72
C ASP A 159 -3.24 -1.97 19.20
N LEU A 160 -2.66 -0.97 18.55
CA LEU A 160 -2.64 -0.91 17.09
C LEU A 160 -1.90 -2.09 16.48
N ALA A 161 -0.82 -2.54 17.10
CA ALA A 161 -0.07 -3.72 16.68
C ALA A 161 -0.93 -4.98 16.74
N ARG A 162 -1.56 -5.29 17.88
CA ARG A 162 -2.44 -6.46 18.01
C ARG A 162 -3.59 -6.45 17.01
N ARG A 163 -4.23 -5.29 16.82
CA ARG A 163 -5.32 -5.14 15.84
C ARG A 163 -4.81 -5.31 14.40
N THR A 164 -3.64 -4.77 14.08
CA THR A 164 -3.00 -4.94 12.77
C THR A 164 -2.65 -6.41 12.53
N GLU A 165 -2.05 -7.10 13.49
CA GLU A 165 -1.73 -8.53 13.40
C GLU A 165 -2.98 -9.38 13.20
N ARG A 166 -4.06 -9.08 13.94
CA ARG A 166 -5.34 -9.74 13.77
C ARG A 166 -5.91 -9.54 12.36
N LEU A 167 -5.78 -8.34 11.80
CA LEU A 167 -6.19 -8.04 10.42
C LEU A 167 -5.39 -8.86 9.40
N TYR A 168 -4.08 -9.00 9.59
CA TYR A 168 -3.21 -9.82 8.75
C TYR A 168 -3.55 -11.32 8.87
N GLU A 169 -3.84 -11.80 10.08
CA GLU A 169 -4.29 -13.18 10.31
C GLU A 169 -5.60 -13.48 9.57
N LEU A 170 -6.58 -12.58 9.63
CA LEU A 170 -7.85 -12.69 8.91
C LEU A 170 -7.64 -12.66 7.39
N ALA A 171 -6.69 -11.86 6.90
CA ALA A 171 -6.24 -11.84 5.51
C ALA A 171 -5.41 -13.08 5.10
N ARG A 172 -4.96 -13.89 6.06
CA ARG A 172 -4.04 -15.02 5.86
C ARG A 172 -2.71 -14.60 5.21
N VAL A 173 -2.26 -13.40 5.54
CA VAL A 173 -0.97 -12.82 5.15
C VAL A 173 -0.04 -12.80 6.35
N ASP A 174 1.25 -12.97 6.12
CA ASP A 174 2.26 -12.91 7.18
C ASP A 174 2.54 -11.45 7.57
N SER A 175 2.33 -11.10 8.85
CA SER A 175 2.58 -9.75 9.37
C SER A 175 4.06 -9.41 9.47
N ALA A 176 4.98 -10.37 9.28
CA ALA A 176 6.43 -10.12 9.28
C ALA A 176 6.86 -9.04 8.27
N ILE A 177 6.10 -8.81 7.20
CA ILE A 177 6.33 -7.71 6.25
C ILE A 177 6.38 -6.33 6.92
N LEU A 178 5.61 -6.12 8.00
CA LEU A 178 5.60 -4.87 8.76
C LEU A 178 6.95 -4.63 9.43
N ALA A 179 7.54 -5.65 10.04
CA ALA A 179 8.88 -5.54 10.63
C ALA A 179 9.96 -5.45 9.55
N VAL A 180 9.92 -6.34 8.55
CA VAL A 180 10.94 -6.41 7.49
C VAL A 180 11.04 -5.11 6.69
N SER A 181 9.92 -4.41 6.46
CA SER A 181 9.92 -3.14 5.73
C SER A 181 10.49 -1.95 6.52
N THR A 182 10.98 -2.16 7.75
CA THR A 182 11.76 -1.18 8.52
C THR A 182 13.28 -1.39 8.40
N ALA A 183 13.72 -2.44 7.69
CA ALA A 183 15.13 -2.75 7.54
C ALA A 183 15.91 -1.57 6.96
N ILE A 184 17.14 -1.39 7.41
CA ILE A 184 18.04 -0.33 6.93
C ILE A 184 19.06 -0.98 5.98
N PRO A 185 19.18 -0.52 4.72
CA PRO A 185 20.16 -1.04 3.78
C PRO A 185 21.59 -0.72 4.23
N SER A 186 22.58 -1.50 3.79
CA SER A 186 23.98 -1.17 4.09
C SER A 186 24.37 0.14 3.41
N LYS A 187 25.34 0.87 3.99
CA LYS A 187 25.88 2.09 3.37
C LYS A 187 26.43 1.82 1.96
N SER A 188 27.00 0.63 1.75
CA SER A 188 27.53 0.22 0.45
C SER A 188 26.41 0.07 -0.57
N LYS A 189 25.37 -0.70 -0.25
CA LYS A 189 24.19 -0.89 -1.10
C LYS A 189 23.52 0.44 -1.41
N PHE A 190 23.28 1.26 -0.38
CA PHE A 190 22.59 2.54 -0.54
C PHE A 190 23.38 3.48 -1.45
N LYS A 191 24.70 3.60 -1.25
CA LYS A 191 25.57 4.43 -2.11
C LYS A 191 25.66 3.89 -3.54
N ALA A 192 25.69 2.57 -3.72
CA ALA A 192 25.75 1.97 -5.05
C ALA A 192 24.52 2.30 -5.90
N ILE A 193 23.34 2.35 -5.28
CA ILE A 193 22.06 2.56 -5.99
C ILE A 193 21.72 4.04 -6.12
N PHE A 194 21.87 4.82 -5.04
CA PHE A 194 21.42 6.21 -5.00
C PHE A 194 22.55 7.24 -5.13
N GLY A 195 23.81 6.84 -4.97
CA GLY A 195 24.92 7.79 -4.87
C GLY A 195 24.66 8.82 -3.77
N ASP A 196 24.75 10.11 -4.13
CA ASP A 196 24.43 11.24 -3.25
C ASP A 196 23.01 11.80 -3.47
N ALA A 197 22.21 11.18 -4.35
CA ALA A 197 20.89 11.68 -4.74
C ALA A 197 19.83 11.50 -3.63
N ALA A 198 20.04 10.56 -2.71
CA ALA A 198 19.16 10.30 -1.58
C ALA A 198 19.93 10.34 -0.26
N LYS A 199 19.26 10.77 0.81
CA LYS A 199 19.84 10.82 2.18
C LYS A 199 19.30 9.71 3.09
N SER A 200 18.12 9.18 2.77
CA SER A 200 17.44 8.16 3.55
C SER A 200 16.54 7.33 2.64
N LEU A 201 16.25 6.10 3.05
CA LEU A 201 15.27 5.25 2.37
C LEU A 201 13.85 5.68 2.73
N SER A 202 12.96 5.72 1.73
CA SER A 202 11.53 6.01 1.90
C SER A 202 10.70 4.75 2.15
N GLY A 203 11.15 3.58 1.68
CA GLY A 203 10.47 2.30 1.88
C GLY A 203 10.84 1.26 0.83
N TYR A 204 10.05 0.20 0.82
CA TYR A 204 10.22 -0.97 -0.01
C TYR A 204 9.00 -1.22 -0.90
N ALA A 205 9.24 -1.32 -2.21
CA ALA A 205 8.25 -1.80 -3.16
C ALA A 205 8.55 -3.26 -3.49
N PHE A 206 7.95 -4.19 -2.77
CA PHE A 206 8.20 -5.61 -2.94
C PHE A 206 7.59 -6.16 -4.24
N SER A 207 8.30 -7.10 -4.88
CA SER A 207 7.76 -7.82 -6.04
C SER A 207 6.63 -8.79 -5.66
N PRO A 208 5.67 -9.08 -6.57
CA PRO A 208 4.63 -10.09 -6.34
C PRO A 208 5.20 -11.44 -5.90
N THR A 209 6.32 -11.86 -6.51
CA THR A 209 6.99 -13.12 -6.17
C THR A 209 7.45 -13.12 -4.72
N ARG A 210 8.10 -12.05 -4.24
CA ARG A 210 8.54 -11.93 -2.86
C ARG A 210 7.36 -11.85 -1.89
N LEU A 211 6.34 -11.05 -2.21
CA LEU A 211 5.11 -10.95 -1.42
C LEU A 211 4.45 -12.32 -1.25
N THR A 212 4.36 -13.12 -2.31
CA THR A 212 3.79 -14.47 -2.24
C THR A 212 4.68 -15.44 -1.46
N GLN A 213 5.98 -15.51 -1.75
CA GLN A 213 6.86 -16.52 -1.17
C GLN A 213 7.18 -16.23 0.31
N CYS A 214 7.45 -14.97 0.64
CA CYS A 214 7.86 -14.58 1.98
C CYS A 214 6.67 -14.27 2.88
N PHE A 215 5.63 -13.63 2.34
CA PHE A 215 4.55 -13.06 3.15
C PHE A 215 3.16 -13.62 2.83
N ARG A 216 3.07 -14.67 2.01
CA ARG A 216 1.84 -15.44 1.74
C ARG A 216 0.72 -14.67 1.03
N PHE A 217 1.01 -13.55 0.37
CA PHE A 217 0.02 -12.88 -0.48
C PHE A 217 -0.40 -13.77 -1.65
N LYS A 218 -1.70 -13.84 -1.93
CA LYS A 218 -2.30 -14.68 -3.00
C LYS A 218 -3.10 -13.90 -4.03
N ASN A 219 -3.29 -12.61 -3.80
CA ASN A 219 -4.17 -11.70 -4.51
C ASN A 219 -3.47 -10.87 -5.60
N LEU A 220 -2.23 -11.21 -5.96
CA LEU A 220 -1.32 -10.34 -6.73
C LEU A 220 -1.20 -10.68 -8.21
N LYS A 221 -2.12 -11.48 -8.76
CA LYS A 221 -2.06 -11.93 -10.16
C LYS A 221 -1.94 -10.79 -11.18
N TYR A 222 -2.52 -9.63 -10.87
CA TYR A 222 -2.56 -8.45 -11.75
C TYR A 222 -1.78 -7.27 -11.16
N MET A 223 -0.77 -7.56 -10.32
CA MET A 223 0.14 -6.56 -9.78
C MET A 223 1.40 -6.51 -10.64
N TRP A 224 1.56 -5.44 -11.40
CA TRP A 224 2.82 -5.14 -12.08
C TRP A 224 3.91 -4.70 -11.08
N HIS A 225 5.18 -4.92 -11.45
CA HIS A 225 6.32 -4.49 -10.66
C HIS A 225 7.51 -4.10 -11.56
N ALA A 226 8.33 -3.16 -11.08
CA ALA A 226 9.42 -2.57 -11.85
C ALA A 226 10.65 -3.47 -12.04
N GLY A 227 10.87 -4.46 -11.17
CA GLY A 227 12.04 -5.34 -11.19
C GLY A 227 12.88 -5.24 -9.90
N GLY A 228 14.19 -5.38 -10.00
CA GLY A 228 15.08 -5.30 -8.83
C GLY A 228 15.25 -3.89 -8.26
N ASP A 229 16.16 -3.76 -7.29
CA ASP A 229 16.41 -2.52 -6.56
C ASP A 229 16.67 -1.31 -7.46
N GLU A 230 17.50 -1.43 -8.50
CA GLU A 230 17.82 -0.34 -9.42
C GLU A 230 16.58 0.16 -10.19
N ALA A 231 15.70 -0.75 -10.60
CA ALA A 231 14.51 -0.41 -11.36
C ALA A 231 13.45 0.27 -10.49
N VAL A 232 13.29 -0.21 -9.25
CA VAL A 232 12.43 0.41 -8.25
C VAL A 232 12.96 1.80 -7.86
N ALA A 233 14.27 1.92 -7.63
CA ALA A 233 14.91 3.20 -7.31
C ALA A 233 14.72 4.22 -8.42
N ARG A 234 14.94 3.83 -9.69
CA ARG A 234 14.72 4.69 -10.85
C ARG A 234 13.27 5.15 -10.93
N LEU A 235 12.31 4.22 -10.85
CA LEU A 235 10.89 4.57 -10.90
C LEU A 235 10.49 5.51 -9.74
N GLY A 236 10.98 5.27 -8.52
CA GLY A 236 10.75 6.16 -7.38
C GLY A 236 11.26 7.58 -7.65
N MET A 237 12.50 7.70 -8.11
CA MET A 237 13.15 8.99 -8.38
C MET A 237 12.53 9.74 -9.57
N GLU A 238 11.99 9.03 -10.57
CA GLU A 238 11.20 9.62 -11.65
C GLU A 238 9.89 10.24 -11.16
N ARG A 239 9.29 9.68 -10.10
CA ARG A 239 8.06 10.21 -9.48
C ARG A 239 8.35 11.38 -8.54
N SER A 240 9.45 11.31 -7.80
CA SER A 240 9.93 12.40 -6.94
C SER A 240 11.37 12.16 -6.53
N SER A 241 12.20 13.19 -6.56
CA SER A 241 13.60 13.12 -6.10
C SER A 241 13.75 12.80 -4.61
N SER A 242 12.66 12.84 -3.83
CA SER A 242 12.64 12.45 -2.42
C SER A 242 12.28 10.97 -2.19
N LEU A 243 11.91 10.22 -3.23
CA LEU A 243 11.45 8.84 -3.12
C LEU A 243 12.57 7.84 -3.44
N ALA A 244 13.40 7.60 -2.42
CA ALA A 244 14.40 6.54 -2.47
C ALA A 244 13.76 5.21 -2.07
N LEU A 245 13.49 4.36 -3.06
CA LEU A 245 12.79 3.08 -2.87
C LEU A 245 13.67 1.91 -3.29
N LEU A 246 13.53 0.79 -2.60
CA LEU A 246 14.19 -0.47 -2.92
C LEU A 246 13.17 -1.61 -3.06
N GLU A 247 13.53 -2.70 -3.73
CA GLU A 247 12.74 -3.94 -3.75
C GLU A 247 13.10 -4.83 -2.56
N ASN A 248 14.39 -4.91 -2.25
CA ASN A 248 14.94 -5.91 -1.35
C ASN A 248 15.37 -5.27 -0.02
N PRO A 249 14.79 -5.71 1.11
CA PRO A 249 15.15 -5.25 2.45
C PRO A 249 16.49 -5.81 2.96
N SER A 250 17.09 -6.77 2.23
CA SER A 250 18.42 -7.27 2.54
C SER A 250 19.47 -6.14 2.49
N PRO A 251 20.36 -6.06 3.49
CA PRO A 251 21.33 -4.98 3.58
C PRO A 251 22.36 -5.03 2.46
N GLU A 252 22.69 -6.20 1.90
CA GLU A 252 23.88 -6.37 1.04
C GLU A 252 23.60 -6.91 -0.37
N ARG A 253 22.48 -7.60 -0.61
CA ARG A 253 22.22 -8.26 -1.91
C ARG A 253 20.95 -7.72 -2.57
N ASP A 254 21.02 -7.55 -3.89
CA ASP A 254 19.84 -7.44 -4.76
C ASP A 254 19.46 -8.86 -5.25
N GLY A 255 18.18 -9.05 -5.58
CA GLY A 255 17.74 -10.16 -6.43
C GLY A 255 17.60 -11.56 -5.80
N SER A 256 18.25 -11.91 -4.68
CA SER A 256 17.91 -13.17 -3.99
C SER A 256 16.59 -13.03 -3.23
N ILE A 257 15.67 -13.98 -3.42
CA ILE A 257 14.50 -14.11 -2.57
C ILE A 257 14.93 -14.80 -1.28
N ASP A 258 15.58 -14.05 -0.40
CA ASP A 258 15.75 -14.43 0.99
C ASP A 258 14.61 -13.82 1.79
N CYS A 259 13.74 -14.68 2.31
CA CYS A 259 12.75 -14.29 3.31
C CYS A 259 13.52 -14.10 4.61
N LEU A 260 13.91 -12.85 4.91
CA LEU A 260 14.73 -12.51 6.07
C LEU A 260 14.16 -13.18 7.33
N ASN A 261 14.96 -14.10 7.91
CA ASN A 261 14.72 -14.87 9.13
C ASN A 261 13.28 -15.38 9.33
N ARG A 262 13.00 -16.56 8.75
CA ARG A 262 12.10 -17.54 9.40
C ARG A 262 12.90 -18.44 10.33
#